data_AF-A0A9Q3V1E5-F1
#
_entry.id   AF-A0A9Q3V1E5-F1
#
_cell.length_a   1.000
_cell.length_b   1.000
_cell.length_c   1.000
_cell.angle_alpha   90.00
_cell.angle_beta   90.00
_cell.angle_gamma   90.00
#
_symmetry.space_group_name_H-M   'P 1'
#
loop_
_entity.id
_entity.type
_entity.pdbx_description
1 polymer ?
#
loop_
_entity_poly.entity_id
_entity_poly.type
_entity_poly.pdbx_seq_one_letter_code
_entity_poly.pdbx_strand_id
1 'polypeptide(L)'
;MFAFALDTLEKPQIITYIEQVKNLENNNKNFGYRQLRLMNVENPAQLALEIEKATANFDNQGFIYLLNKDNTILTGTFISDIKILKSEKNNLSLSAYVWHQPKGYYKAWKMKMNKQINNKNIWKNFKKDELQGWLVFALNNTFYENSKENLKIQIDGNNFHNLDEFFCNLGEEINGIAGYFGRNIPAFYNCLRGDFGVGSIEELTWKNHLKSMKIFKTKFNEILRIFEDFNVKINLQ
;
A
#
# COMPACT_ATOMS: atom_id res chain seq x y z
N MET A 1 -8.90 -10.15 -10.49
CA MET A 1 -10.11 -10.70 -9.86
C MET A 1 -9.89 -10.74 -8.36
N PHE A 2 -10.94 -10.66 -7.56
CA PHE A 2 -10.87 -10.88 -6.11
C PHE A 2 -11.45 -12.25 -5.77
N ALA A 3 -11.19 -12.73 -4.56
CA ALA A 3 -11.81 -13.92 -4.02
C ALA A 3 -12.09 -13.75 -2.53
N PHE A 4 -13.04 -14.52 -2.00
CA PHE A 4 -13.34 -14.57 -0.59
C PHE A 4 -13.06 -15.97 -0.03
N ALA A 5 -12.48 -16.01 1.16
CA ALA A 5 -12.36 -17.20 1.99
C ALA A 5 -12.65 -16.83 3.44
N LEU A 6 -13.18 -17.77 4.20
CA LEU A 6 -13.20 -17.69 5.66
C LEU A 6 -11.79 -17.90 6.20
N ASP A 7 -11.51 -17.32 7.36
CA ASP A 7 -10.25 -17.50 8.06
C ASP A 7 -10.35 -18.71 8.98
N THR A 8 -9.87 -19.87 8.51
CA THR A 8 -9.91 -21.13 9.25
C THR A 8 -8.59 -21.45 9.95
N LEU A 9 -7.65 -20.49 10.03
CA LEU A 9 -6.27 -20.70 10.49
C LEU A 9 -5.46 -21.76 9.70
N GLU A 10 -6.01 -22.24 8.59
CA GLU A 10 -5.39 -23.17 7.66
C GLU A 10 -5.12 -22.48 6.30
N LYS A 11 -4.69 -23.26 5.31
CA LYS A 11 -4.55 -22.74 3.94
C LYS A 11 -5.90 -22.20 3.45
N PRO A 12 -5.95 -20.97 2.88
CA PRO A 12 -7.21 -20.38 2.44
C PRO A 12 -7.97 -21.29 1.45
N GLN A 13 -9.22 -21.60 1.79
CA GLN A 13 -10.15 -22.30 0.90
C GLN A 13 -11.07 -21.27 0.24
N ILE A 14 -10.87 -21.02 -1.05
CA ILE A 14 -11.66 -20.03 -1.78
C ILE A 14 -13.11 -20.49 -1.88
N ILE A 15 -14.03 -19.68 -1.33
CA ILE A 15 -15.47 -19.92 -1.36
C ILE A 15 -16.09 -19.36 -2.64
N THR A 16 -15.62 -18.19 -3.07
CA THR A 16 -16.13 -17.52 -4.28
C THR A 16 -15.10 -16.59 -4.89
N TYR A 17 -15.25 -16.36 -6.19
CA TYR A 17 -14.58 -15.28 -6.92
C TYR A 17 -15.50 -14.06 -7.03
N ILE A 18 -14.88 -12.88 -7.12
CA ILE A 18 -15.55 -11.58 -7.12
C ILE A 18 -14.85 -10.70 -8.14
N GLU A 19 -15.59 -10.14 -9.10
CA GLU A 19 -14.95 -9.31 -10.13
C GLU A 19 -14.39 -8.01 -9.55
N GLN A 20 -15.21 -7.32 -8.74
CA GLN A 20 -14.85 -6.04 -8.13
C GLN A 20 -15.38 -5.92 -6.72
N VAL A 21 -14.55 -5.37 -5.83
CA VAL A 21 -14.95 -5.01 -4.47
C VAL A 21 -14.82 -3.49 -4.31
N LYS A 22 -15.91 -2.83 -3.89
CA LYS A 22 -15.91 -1.39 -3.57
C LYS A 22 -15.77 -1.18 -2.07
N ASN A 23 -15.20 -0.02 -1.71
CA ASN A 23 -14.99 0.46 -0.34
C ASN A 23 -14.00 -0.33 0.53
N LEU A 24 -13.18 -1.20 -0.09
CA LEU A 24 -12.14 -1.99 0.58
C LEU A 24 -10.96 -1.13 1.08
N GLU A 25 -10.69 0.00 0.43
CA GLU A 25 -9.58 0.90 0.76
C GLU A 25 -10.02 2.13 1.56
N ASN A 26 -9.14 2.66 2.42
CA ASN A 26 -9.39 3.87 3.22
C ASN A 26 -8.10 4.57 3.63
N ASN A 27 -8.09 5.90 3.59
CA ASN A 27 -6.93 6.70 4.00
C ASN A 27 -6.99 7.14 5.46
N ASN A 28 -8.16 7.16 6.07
CA ASN A 28 -8.33 7.79 7.39
C ASN A 28 -7.84 6.87 8.53
N LYS A 29 -8.13 5.57 8.43
CA LYS A 29 -7.79 4.57 9.44
C LYS A 29 -7.53 3.24 8.74
N ASN A 30 -6.57 2.49 9.26
CA ASN A 30 -6.25 1.14 8.78
C ASN A 30 -7.29 0.11 9.25
N PHE A 31 -8.11 0.42 10.25
CA PHE A 31 -9.17 -0.45 10.75
C PHE A 31 -10.47 0.32 10.99
N GLY A 32 -11.61 -0.31 10.70
CA GLY A 32 -12.91 0.28 10.97
C GLY A 32 -14.08 -0.43 10.29
N TYR A 33 -15.29 -0.08 10.73
CA TYR A 33 -16.53 -0.58 10.18
C TYR A 33 -16.84 0.01 8.79
N ARG A 34 -17.29 -0.83 7.85
CA ARG A 34 -17.57 -0.46 6.46
C ARG A 34 -18.73 -1.23 5.87
N GLN A 35 -19.39 -0.58 4.91
CA GLN A 35 -20.22 -1.28 3.93
C GLN A 35 -19.42 -1.56 2.66
N LEU A 36 -19.18 -2.83 2.39
CA LEU A 36 -18.53 -3.32 1.18
C LEU A 36 -19.59 -3.67 0.14
N ARG A 37 -19.27 -3.44 -1.14
CA ARG A 37 -20.09 -3.94 -2.25
C ARG A 37 -19.26 -4.89 -3.10
N LEU A 38 -19.66 -6.14 -3.09
CA LEU A 38 -19.11 -7.20 -3.93
C LEU A 38 -19.91 -7.22 -5.22
N MET A 39 -19.24 -7.02 -6.35
CA MET A 39 -19.85 -6.97 -7.66
C MET A 39 -19.51 -8.21 -8.47
N ASN A 40 -20.52 -8.78 -9.13
CA ASN A 40 -20.40 -9.97 -9.96
C ASN A 40 -19.70 -11.11 -9.21
N VAL A 41 -20.28 -11.47 -8.06
CA VAL A 41 -19.89 -12.60 -7.22
C VAL A 41 -20.33 -13.90 -7.89
N GLU A 42 -19.41 -14.86 -7.96
CA GLU A 42 -19.71 -16.21 -8.44
C GLU A 42 -20.52 -16.98 -7.38
N ASN A 43 -21.65 -17.58 -7.78
CA ASN A 43 -22.51 -18.32 -6.84
C ASN A 43 -22.81 -17.56 -5.51
N PRO A 44 -23.47 -16.39 -5.59
CA PRO A 44 -23.71 -15.52 -4.43
C PRO A 44 -24.51 -16.19 -3.30
N ALA A 45 -25.35 -17.17 -3.64
CA ALA A 45 -26.13 -17.95 -2.68
C ALA A 45 -25.23 -18.84 -1.81
N GLN A 46 -24.21 -19.47 -2.42
CA GLN A 46 -23.24 -20.27 -1.67
C GLN A 46 -22.39 -19.40 -0.74
N LEU A 47 -21.93 -18.23 -1.19
CA LEU A 47 -21.24 -17.27 -0.31
C LEU A 47 -22.12 -16.90 0.89
N ALA A 48 -23.39 -16.58 0.64
CA ALA A 48 -24.31 -16.20 1.70
C ALA A 48 -24.48 -17.31 2.74
N LEU A 49 -24.69 -18.54 2.28
CA LEU A 49 -24.82 -19.72 3.14
C LEU A 49 -23.58 -19.94 4.02
N GLU A 50 -22.38 -19.81 3.46
CA GLU A 50 -21.15 -20.01 4.25
C GLU A 50 -20.93 -18.89 5.28
N ILE A 51 -21.28 -17.64 4.96
CA ILE A 51 -21.25 -16.53 5.94
C ILE A 51 -22.26 -16.78 7.07
N GLU A 52 -23.47 -17.25 6.75
CA GLU A 52 -24.50 -17.58 7.75
C GLU A 52 -24.03 -18.70 8.69
N LYS A 53 -23.44 -19.78 8.15
CA LYS A 53 -22.84 -20.87 8.94
C LYS A 53 -21.71 -20.37 9.85
N ALA A 54 -20.80 -19.55 9.31
CA ALA A 54 -19.69 -18.97 10.07
C ALA A 54 -20.20 -18.06 11.21
N THR A 55 -21.26 -17.29 10.94
CA THR A 55 -21.94 -16.46 11.95
C THR A 55 -22.53 -17.30 13.07
N ALA A 56 -23.20 -18.41 12.76
CA ALA A 56 -23.78 -19.30 13.75
C ALA A 56 -22.72 -19.93 14.69
N ASN A 57 -21.49 -20.10 14.20
CA ASN A 57 -20.36 -20.64 14.96
C ASN A 57 -19.48 -19.56 15.63
N PHE A 58 -19.88 -18.28 15.57
CA PHE A 58 -19.11 -17.13 16.05
C PHE A 58 -17.71 -16.97 15.40
N ASP A 59 -17.48 -17.57 14.23
CA ASP A 59 -16.21 -17.54 13.50
C ASP A 59 -16.35 -16.79 12.16
N ASN A 60 -17.02 -15.63 12.23
CA ASN A 60 -17.44 -14.88 11.05
C ASN A 60 -16.40 -13.85 10.62
N GLN A 61 -15.23 -14.38 10.28
CA GLN A 61 -14.07 -13.63 9.84
C GLN A 61 -13.46 -14.29 8.62
N GLY A 62 -12.78 -13.50 7.81
CA GLY A 62 -12.26 -13.97 6.54
C GLY A 62 -11.45 -12.93 5.83
N PHE A 63 -11.14 -13.23 4.57
CA PHE A 63 -10.29 -12.40 3.75
C PHE A 63 -10.93 -12.15 2.40
N ILE A 64 -10.77 -10.93 1.92
CA ILE A 64 -10.93 -10.60 0.50
C ILE A 64 -9.53 -10.56 -0.10
N TYR A 65 -9.21 -11.55 -0.92
CA TYR A 65 -7.94 -11.67 -1.62
C TYR A 65 -7.98 -11.02 -2.99
N LEU A 66 -6.90 -10.34 -3.37
CA LEU A 66 -6.62 -10.03 -4.77
C LEU A 66 -5.81 -11.18 -5.38
N LEU A 67 -6.26 -11.67 -6.52
CA LEU A 67 -5.63 -12.78 -7.23
C LEU A 67 -4.88 -12.33 -8.49
N ASN A 68 -3.84 -13.09 -8.87
CA ASN A 68 -3.18 -13.00 -10.16
C ASN A 68 -4.00 -13.71 -11.28
N LYS A 69 -3.45 -13.81 -12.50
CA LYS A 69 -4.11 -14.47 -13.63
C LYS A 69 -4.25 -16.00 -13.48
N ASP A 70 -3.39 -16.62 -12.69
CA ASP A 70 -3.36 -18.06 -12.42
C ASP A 70 -4.08 -18.39 -11.10
N ASN A 71 -4.92 -17.47 -10.60
CA ASN A 71 -5.65 -17.57 -9.33
C ASN A 71 -4.78 -17.71 -8.07
N THR A 72 -3.50 -17.34 -8.12
CA THR A 72 -2.65 -17.25 -6.93
C THR A 72 -2.95 -15.98 -6.15
N ILE A 73 -2.95 -16.08 -4.82
CA ILE A 73 -3.19 -14.95 -3.92
C ILE A 73 -1.98 -14.02 -3.96
N LEU A 74 -2.21 -12.74 -4.26
CA LEU A 74 -1.17 -11.70 -4.24
C LEU A 74 -1.15 -10.94 -2.92
N THR A 75 -2.34 -10.65 -2.38
CA THR A 75 -2.52 -9.92 -1.13
C THR A 75 -3.94 -10.14 -0.62
N GLY A 76 -4.16 -9.94 0.68
CA GLY A 76 -5.45 -10.12 1.33
C GLY A 76 -5.80 -8.95 2.24
N THR A 77 -7.09 -8.64 2.31
CA THR A 77 -7.64 -7.76 3.34
C THR A 77 -8.53 -8.58 4.26
N PHE A 78 -8.14 -8.63 5.52
CA PHE A 78 -8.91 -9.25 6.58
C PHE A 78 -10.18 -8.45 6.85
N ILE A 79 -11.28 -9.17 7.03
CA ILE A 79 -12.59 -8.64 7.41
C ILE A 79 -13.21 -9.52 8.51
N SER A 80 -13.96 -8.92 9.42
CA SER A 80 -14.62 -9.62 10.53
C SER A 80 -15.99 -9.03 10.85
N ASP A 81 -16.79 -9.77 11.62
CA ASP A 81 -18.20 -9.44 11.92
C ASP A 81 -19.01 -9.19 10.64
N ILE A 82 -18.89 -10.12 9.69
CA ILE A 82 -19.39 -9.98 8.33
C ILE A 82 -20.91 -10.19 8.29
N LYS A 83 -21.69 -9.15 8.00
CA LYS A 83 -23.15 -9.25 7.89
C LYS A 83 -23.61 -8.97 6.47
N ILE A 84 -24.48 -9.82 5.96
CA ILE A 84 -25.10 -9.59 4.65
C ILE A 84 -26.22 -8.56 4.84
N LEU A 85 -26.09 -7.43 4.16
CA LEU A 85 -27.09 -6.37 4.19
C LEU A 85 -28.09 -6.51 3.04
N LYS A 86 -27.60 -6.95 1.88
CA LYS A 86 -28.39 -7.04 0.66
C LYS A 86 -27.78 -8.05 -0.31
N SER A 87 -28.63 -8.83 -0.97
CA SER A 87 -28.25 -9.69 -2.09
C SER A 87 -29.17 -9.40 -3.28
N GLU A 88 -28.60 -9.02 -4.42
CA GLU A 88 -29.34 -8.71 -5.65
C GLU A 88 -28.63 -9.30 -6.86
N LYS A 89 -29.25 -10.30 -7.50
CA LYS A 89 -28.64 -11.05 -8.62
C LYS A 89 -27.27 -11.57 -8.20
N ASN A 90 -26.21 -11.08 -8.84
CA ASN A 90 -24.81 -11.49 -8.59
C ASN A 90 -24.06 -10.48 -7.71
N ASN A 91 -24.74 -9.55 -7.04
CA ASN A 91 -24.11 -8.53 -6.21
C ASN A 91 -24.49 -8.73 -4.74
N LEU A 92 -23.53 -8.57 -3.83
CA LEU A 92 -23.76 -8.57 -2.39
C LEU A 92 -23.29 -7.26 -1.77
N SER A 93 -24.06 -6.75 -0.83
CA SER A 93 -23.63 -5.70 0.09
C SER A 93 -23.41 -6.31 1.46
N LEU A 94 -22.22 -6.13 1.99
CA LEU A 94 -21.83 -6.62 3.30
C LEU A 94 -21.54 -5.44 4.21
N SER A 95 -21.80 -5.56 5.51
CA SER A 95 -21.08 -4.79 6.52
C SER A 95 -20.04 -5.66 7.21
N ALA A 96 -18.90 -5.08 7.55
CA ALA A 96 -17.84 -5.75 8.29
C ALA A 96 -16.92 -4.72 8.94
N TYR A 97 -16.15 -5.14 9.94
CA TYR A 97 -14.89 -4.47 10.26
C TYR A 97 -13.83 -4.89 9.25
N VAL A 98 -13.08 -3.93 8.74
CA VAL A 98 -12.12 -4.14 7.65
C VAL A 98 -10.74 -3.68 8.08
N TRP A 99 -9.70 -4.45 7.76
CA TRP A 99 -8.30 -4.02 7.83
C TRP A 99 -7.88 -3.47 6.47
N HIS A 100 -8.08 -2.17 6.32
CA HIS A 100 -8.03 -1.47 5.05
C HIS A 100 -6.58 -1.23 4.64
N GLN A 101 -6.37 -1.33 3.34
CA GLN A 101 -5.22 -0.70 2.70
C GLN A 101 -5.57 0.74 2.32
N PRO A 102 -4.60 1.66 2.25
CA PRO A 102 -4.86 3.00 1.71
C PRO A 102 -5.32 2.93 0.26
N LYS A 103 -6.06 3.94 -0.18
CA LYS A 103 -6.50 4.04 -1.58
C LYS A 103 -5.31 3.95 -2.52
N GLY A 104 -5.49 3.28 -3.65
CA GLY A 104 -4.44 3.10 -4.66
C GLY A 104 -3.60 1.84 -4.47
N TYR A 105 -3.69 1.14 -3.34
CA TYR A 105 -2.94 -0.08 -3.10
C TYR A 105 -3.26 -1.18 -4.13
N TYR A 106 -4.55 -1.45 -4.38
CA TYR A 106 -4.95 -2.43 -5.38
C TYR A 106 -4.73 -1.95 -6.82
N LYS A 107 -4.74 -0.63 -7.06
CA LYS A 107 -4.36 -0.05 -8.35
C LYS A 107 -2.89 -0.36 -8.65
N ALA A 108 -1.99 -0.17 -7.68
CA ALA A 108 -0.57 -0.48 -7.84
C ALA A 108 -0.34 -1.98 -8.09
N TRP A 109 -1.02 -2.87 -7.36
CA TRP A 109 -0.98 -4.31 -7.64
C TRP A 109 -1.44 -4.67 -9.06
N LYS A 110 -2.55 -4.08 -9.52
CA LYS A 110 -3.04 -4.27 -10.89
C LYS A 110 -2.02 -3.80 -11.93
N MET A 111 -1.36 -2.68 -11.69
CA MET A 111 -0.28 -2.19 -12.55
C MET A 111 0.93 -3.15 -12.55
N LYS A 112 1.33 -3.69 -11.40
CA LYS A 112 2.39 -4.71 -11.29
C LYS A 112 2.06 -5.94 -12.13
N MET A 113 0.86 -6.50 -11.97
CA MET A 113 0.39 -7.68 -12.72
C MET A 113 0.40 -7.45 -14.24
N ASN A 114 0.09 -6.23 -14.67
CA ASN A 114 0.07 -5.84 -16.07
C ASN A 114 1.43 -5.36 -16.60
N LYS A 115 2.51 -5.50 -15.82
CA LYS A 115 3.88 -5.06 -16.16
C LYS A 115 3.95 -3.56 -16.51
N GLN A 116 3.13 -2.75 -15.86
CA GLN A 116 3.04 -1.29 -16.08
C GLN A 116 3.96 -0.48 -15.15
N ILE A 117 4.56 -1.13 -14.15
CA ILE A 117 5.56 -0.54 -13.26
C ILE A 117 6.94 -0.90 -13.81
N ASN A 118 7.41 -0.12 -14.79
CA ASN A 118 8.60 -0.43 -15.58
C ASN A 118 9.61 0.74 -15.68
N ASN A 119 9.32 1.89 -15.08
CA ASN A 119 10.16 3.07 -15.06
C ASN A 119 9.96 3.83 -13.74
N LYS A 120 10.89 4.74 -13.40
CA LYS A 120 10.68 5.70 -12.30
C LYS A 120 9.51 6.63 -12.61
N ASN A 121 8.92 7.23 -11.57
CA ASN A 121 7.84 8.22 -11.61
C ASN A 121 6.46 7.69 -12.04
N ILE A 122 6.26 6.38 -12.11
CA ILE A 122 4.93 5.79 -12.45
C ILE A 122 3.86 6.16 -11.40
N TRP A 123 4.27 6.38 -10.15
CA TRP A 123 3.40 6.90 -9.09
C TRP A 123 2.79 8.26 -9.42
N LYS A 124 3.34 9.05 -10.35
CA LYS A 124 2.73 10.33 -10.79
C LYS A 124 1.38 10.14 -11.48
N ASN A 125 1.05 8.92 -11.91
CA ASN A 125 -0.27 8.56 -12.46
C ASN A 125 -1.32 8.27 -11.36
N PHE A 126 -0.94 8.38 -10.10
CA PHE A 126 -1.83 8.22 -8.96
C PHE A 126 -2.36 9.59 -8.53
N LYS A 127 -3.62 9.61 -8.08
CA LYS A 127 -4.16 10.81 -7.44
C LYS A 127 -3.43 11.04 -6.13
N LYS A 128 -3.43 12.28 -5.63
CA LYS A 128 -2.80 12.60 -4.33
C LYS A 128 -3.32 11.73 -3.20
N ASP A 129 -4.62 11.44 -3.16
CA ASP A 129 -5.23 10.56 -2.16
C ASP A 129 -4.97 9.06 -2.41
N GLU A 130 -4.28 8.68 -3.49
CA GLU A 130 -3.90 7.30 -3.80
C GLU A 130 -2.42 6.99 -3.51
N LEU A 131 -1.60 8.01 -3.21
CA LEU A 131 -0.14 7.84 -3.06
C LEU A 131 0.26 7.01 -1.84
N GLN A 132 -0.49 7.11 -0.74
CA GLN A 132 -0.28 6.22 0.41
C GLN A 132 -0.50 4.75 0.05
N GLY A 133 -1.39 4.44 -0.89
CA GLY A 133 -1.58 3.07 -1.38
C GLY A 133 -0.39 2.62 -2.22
N TRP A 134 0.17 3.50 -3.06
CA TRP A 134 1.44 3.23 -3.76
C TRP A 134 2.58 2.95 -2.78
N LEU A 135 2.74 3.78 -1.74
CA LEU A 135 3.81 3.64 -0.74
C LEU A 135 3.69 2.34 0.06
N VAL A 136 2.47 1.92 0.43
CA VAL A 136 2.25 0.62 1.08
C VAL A 136 2.49 -0.54 0.11
N PHE A 137 2.13 -0.38 -1.16
CA PHE A 137 2.48 -1.35 -2.18
C PHE A 137 4.00 -1.48 -2.31
N ALA A 138 4.73 -0.36 -2.42
CA ALA A 138 6.18 -0.33 -2.51
C ALA A 138 6.84 -0.99 -1.29
N LEU A 139 6.38 -0.69 -0.07
CA LEU A 139 6.87 -1.33 1.16
C LEU A 139 6.83 -2.86 1.08
N ASN A 140 5.72 -3.44 0.61
CA ASN A 140 5.53 -4.88 0.55
C ASN A 140 6.15 -5.54 -0.69
N ASN A 141 6.68 -4.76 -1.64
CA ASN A 141 7.14 -5.24 -2.94
C ASN A 141 8.55 -4.80 -3.30
N THR A 142 9.20 -3.98 -2.46
CA THR A 142 10.61 -3.64 -2.64
C THR A 142 11.43 -4.86 -2.25
N PHE A 143 12.28 -5.31 -3.17
CA PHE A 143 13.20 -6.40 -2.93
C PHE A 143 14.58 -5.83 -2.60
N TYR A 144 15.19 -6.36 -1.55
CA TYR A 144 16.49 -5.93 -1.06
C TYR A 144 17.48 -7.07 -1.30
N GLU A 145 18.20 -7.05 -2.43
CA GLU A 145 19.19 -8.10 -2.73
C GLU A 145 20.40 -8.01 -1.82
N ASN A 146 20.91 -6.79 -1.61
CA ASN A 146 22.04 -6.51 -0.75
C ASN A 146 21.86 -5.14 -0.09
N SER A 147 22.39 -4.99 1.13
CA SER A 147 22.51 -3.69 1.77
C SER A 147 23.46 -2.81 0.96
N LYS A 148 22.99 -1.63 0.56
CA LYS A 148 23.82 -0.64 -0.13
C LYS A 148 24.52 0.23 0.90
N GLU A 149 25.82 0.42 0.73
CA GLU A 149 26.65 1.26 1.59
C GLU A 149 27.10 2.52 0.86
N ASN A 150 27.33 3.58 1.62
CA ASN A 150 27.86 4.86 1.15
C ASN A 150 27.11 5.43 -0.06
N LEU A 151 25.78 5.33 -0.04
CA LEU A 151 24.96 5.80 -1.15
C LEU A 151 25.10 7.31 -1.33
N LYS A 152 25.24 7.76 -2.58
CA LYS A 152 25.13 9.16 -2.98
C LYS A 152 23.83 9.31 -3.76
N ILE A 153 22.88 10.02 -3.18
CA ILE A 153 21.54 10.17 -3.75
C ILE A 153 21.29 11.61 -4.16
N GLN A 154 20.50 11.78 -5.23
CA GLN A 154 20.11 13.09 -5.70
C GLN A 154 18.59 13.18 -5.83
N ILE A 155 18.01 14.17 -5.17
CA ILE A 155 16.59 14.51 -5.33
C ILE A 155 16.44 15.94 -5.85
N ASP A 156 15.33 16.21 -6.53
CA ASP A 156 15.01 17.52 -7.09
C ASP A 156 13.63 17.96 -6.59
N GLY A 157 13.57 19.10 -5.89
CA GLY A 157 12.35 19.69 -5.36
C GLY A 157 11.30 20.05 -6.43
N ASN A 158 11.65 20.03 -7.71
CA ASN A 158 10.69 20.14 -8.80
C ASN A 158 9.89 18.87 -9.05
N ASN A 159 10.36 17.70 -8.60
CA ASN A 159 9.74 16.41 -8.91
C ASN A 159 8.56 16.03 -8.02
N PHE A 160 8.34 16.74 -6.92
CA PHE A 160 7.29 16.46 -5.94
C PHE A 160 6.70 17.75 -5.35
N HIS A 161 5.44 17.67 -4.91
CA HIS A 161 4.65 18.82 -4.44
C HIS A 161 3.93 18.58 -3.10
N ASN A 162 4.15 17.44 -2.46
CA ASN A 162 3.69 17.10 -1.12
C ASN A 162 4.60 15.99 -0.53
N LEU A 163 4.39 15.66 0.74
CA LEU A 163 5.22 14.66 1.43
C LEU A 163 5.10 13.25 0.84
N ASP A 164 3.91 12.84 0.39
CA ASP A 164 3.73 11.51 -0.18
C ASP A 164 4.52 11.37 -1.49
N GLU A 165 4.46 12.39 -2.36
CA GLU A 165 5.27 12.44 -3.58
C GLU A 165 6.78 12.48 -3.29
N PHE A 166 7.20 13.16 -2.21
CA PHE A 166 8.59 13.14 -1.76
C PHE A 166 9.02 11.73 -1.37
N PHE A 167 8.23 11.00 -0.58
CA PHE A 167 8.56 9.63 -0.19
C PHE A 167 8.55 8.68 -1.39
N CYS A 168 7.65 8.86 -2.36
CA CYS A 168 7.68 8.10 -3.60
C CYS A 168 8.97 8.35 -4.39
N ASN A 169 9.36 9.62 -4.53
CA ASN A 169 10.57 10.00 -5.27
C ASN A 169 11.85 9.51 -4.57
N LEU A 170 11.94 9.69 -3.24
CA LEU A 170 13.06 9.25 -2.43
C LEU A 170 13.22 7.72 -2.45
N GLY A 171 12.10 6.99 -2.30
CA GLY A 171 12.09 5.54 -2.39
C GLY A 171 12.59 5.04 -3.73
N GLU A 172 12.22 5.70 -4.83
CA GLU A 172 12.72 5.35 -6.15
C GLU A 172 14.19 5.69 -6.38
N GLU A 173 14.66 6.78 -5.76
CA GLU A 173 16.06 7.17 -5.86
C GLU A 173 16.98 6.18 -5.14
N ILE A 174 16.56 5.72 -3.96
CA ILE A 174 17.33 4.80 -3.14
C ILE A 174 17.19 3.36 -3.63
N ASN A 175 15.95 2.91 -3.87
CA ASN A 175 15.61 1.49 -4.07
C ASN A 175 15.14 1.13 -5.48
N GLY A 176 15.24 2.05 -6.44
CA GLY A 176 14.93 1.79 -7.85
C GLY A 176 13.44 1.85 -8.14
N ILE A 177 13.00 1.30 -9.28
CA ILE A 177 11.61 1.43 -9.75
C ILE A 177 10.63 0.91 -8.67
N ALA A 178 9.65 1.75 -8.29
CA ALA A 178 8.72 1.48 -7.20
C ALA A 178 9.38 1.10 -5.86
N GLY A 179 10.59 1.59 -5.62
CA GLY A 179 11.33 1.41 -4.38
C GLY A 179 10.68 2.14 -3.21
N TYR A 180 10.80 1.56 -2.03
CA TYR A 180 10.32 2.10 -0.77
C TYR A 180 11.46 2.66 0.07
N PHE A 181 11.27 3.85 0.64
CA PHE A 181 12.15 4.38 1.69
C PHE A 181 11.37 5.35 2.60
N GLY A 182 10.40 4.80 3.31
CA GLY A 182 9.49 5.54 4.18
C GLY A 182 8.18 5.93 3.50
N ARG A 183 7.14 6.18 4.31
CA ARG A 183 5.82 6.68 3.87
C ARG A 183 5.28 7.82 4.72
N ASN A 184 6.06 8.23 5.70
CA ASN A 184 5.87 9.33 6.64
C ASN A 184 7.22 9.52 7.37
N ILE A 185 7.34 10.58 8.17
CA ILE A 185 8.61 10.92 8.83
C ILE A 185 9.11 9.80 9.77
N PRO A 186 8.30 9.21 10.67
CA PRO A 186 8.76 8.09 11.50
C PRO A 186 9.21 6.86 10.69
N ALA A 187 8.49 6.52 9.63
CA ALA A 187 8.87 5.41 8.76
C ALA A 187 10.16 5.69 7.99
N PHE A 188 10.38 6.94 7.57
CA PHE A 188 11.64 7.37 6.97
C PHE A 188 12.81 7.27 7.94
N TYR A 189 12.64 7.75 9.18
CA TYR A 189 13.63 7.56 10.25
C TYR A 189 13.96 6.07 10.46
N ASN A 190 12.94 5.21 10.52
CA ASN A 190 13.15 3.76 10.63
C ASN A 190 13.90 3.19 9.43
N CYS A 191 13.66 3.68 8.22
CA CYS A 191 14.38 3.23 7.02
C CYS A 191 15.89 3.50 7.08
N LEU A 192 16.29 4.63 7.68
CA LEU A 192 17.69 4.99 7.86
C LEU A 192 18.40 4.15 8.93
N ARG A 193 17.66 3.46 9.81
CA ARG A 193 18.23 2.56 10.82
C ARG A 193 18.70 1.21 10.26
N GLY A 194 18.45 0.92 8.98
CA GLY A 194 18.79 -0.36 8.33
C GLY A 194 17.56 -1.22 8.02
N ASP A 195 17.78 -2.40 7.44
CA ASP A 195 16.76 -3.40 7.04
C ASP A 195 15.82 -3.01 5.88
N PHE A 196 16.03 -1.84 5.26
CA PHE A 196 15.27 -1.38 4.08
C PHE A 196 16.16 -1.18 2.83
N GLY A 197 17.16 -2.06 2.66
CA GLY A 197 18.04 -2.11 1.49
C GLY A 197 19.20 -1.10 1.49
N VAL A 198 19.43 -0.43 2.62
CA VAL A 198 20.47 0.58 2.81
C VAL A 198 21.11 0.38 4.16
N GLY A 199 22.43 0.24 4.21
CA GLY A 199 23.20 0.25 5.44
C GLY A 199 23.78 1.63 5.74
N SER A 200 24.08 2.42 4.70
CA SER A 200 24.48 3.82 4.87
C SER A 200 24.24 4.68 3.63
N ILE A 201 23.93 5.96 3.86
CA ILE A 201 23.90 7.02 2.85
C ILE A 201 25.03 7.98 3.18
N GLU A 202 25.97 8.16 2.26
CA GLU A 202 27.10 9.08 2.44
C GLU A 202 26.66 10.52 2.18
N GLU A 203 25.90 10.74 1.11
CA GLU A 203 25.60 12.09 0.64
C GLU A 203 24.19 12.20 0.04
N LEU A 204 23.51 13.31 0.37
CA LEU A 204 22.28 13.77 -0.26
C LEU A 204 22.54 15.09 -0.98
N THR A 205 22.34 15.12 -2.30
CA THR A 205 22.22 16.36 -3.06
C THR A 205 20.74 16.68 -3.28
N TRP A 206 20.27 17.83 -2.78
CA TRP A 206 18.90 18.29 -2.92
C TRP A 206 18.83 19.53 -3.81
N LYS A 207 18.51 19.32 -5.09
CA LYS A 207 18.32 20.39 -6.07
C LYS A 207 16.98 21.09 -5.89
N ASN A 208 16.93 22.39 -6.17
CA ASN A 208 15.72 23.20 -6.05
C ASN A 208 15.09 23.11 -4.65
N HIS A 209 15.92 22.98 -3.61
CA HIS A 209 15.47 22.70 -2.24
C HIS A 209 14.57 23.80 -1.66
N LEU A 210 14.73 25.06 -2.09
CA LEU A 210 13.90 26.19 -1.66
C LEU A 210 12.40 25.95 -1.94
N LYS A 211 12.08 25.22 -3.01
CA LYS A 211 10.70 24.82 -3.31
C LYS A 211 10.17 23.82 -2.29
N SER A 212 10.96 22.81 -1.95
CA SER A 212 10.64 21.84 -0.90
C SER A 212 10.50 22.51 0.47
N MET A 213 11.39 23.44 0.81
CA MET A 213 11.33 24.23 2.04
C MET A 213 10.00 24.99 2.16
N LYS A 214 9.57 25.66 1.09
CA LYS A 214 8.29 26.39 1.06
C LYS A 214 7.08 25.46 1.23
N ILE A 215 7.11 24.29 0.61
CA ILE A 215 5.99 23.34 0.63
C ILE A 215 5.91 22.60 1.97
N PHE A 216 7.04 22.16 2.52
CA PHE A 216 7.10 21.31 3.72
C PHE A 216 7.19 22.09 5.03
N LYS A 217 7.54 23.38 4.99
CA LYS A 217 7.65 24.24 6.18
C LYS A 217 8.56 23.57 7.23
N THR A 218 8.09 23.40 8.46
CA THR A 218 8.86 22.77 9.55
C THR A 218 9.26 21.34 9.26
N LYS A 219 8.50 20.61 8.43
CA LYS A 219 8.84 19.24 8.02
C LYS A 219 10.09 19.17 7.15
N PHE A 220 10.45 20.25 6.44
CA PHE A 220 11.72 20.31 5.71
C PHE A 220 12.90 20.18 6.68
N ASN A 221 12.91 20.99 7.74
CA ASN A 221 13.97 20.97 8.75
C ASN A 221 14.00 19.64 9.52
N GLU A 222 12.84 19.02 9.77
CA GLU A 222 12.75 17.70 10.39
C GLU A 222 13.41 16.62 9.51
N ILE A 223 13.18 16.65 8.19
CA ILE A 223 13.84 15.73 7.24
C ILE A 223 15.36 15.94 7.25
N LEU A 224 15.83 17.19 7.22
CA LEU A 224 17.27 17.49 7.24
C LEU A 224 17.93 16.97 8.52
N ARG A 225 17.33 17.22 9.68
CA ARG A 225 17.84 16.72 10.96
C ARG A 225 17.92 15.20 10.99
N ILE A 226 16.92 14.52 10.44
CA ILE A 226 16.97 13.06 10.34
C ILE A 226 18.16 12.63 9.48
N PHE A 227 18.41 13.23 8.31
CA PHE A 227 19.62 12.90 7.54
C PHE A 227 20.92 13.19 8.33
N GLU A 228 20.98 14.31 9.06
CA GLU A 228 22.13 14.66 9.92
C GLU A 228 22.35 13.65 11.05
N ASP A 229 21.29 13.15 11.69
CA ASP A 229 21.34 12.13 12.76
C ASP A 229 22.03 10.83 12.29
N PHE A 230 21.98 10.54 10.98
CA PHE A 230 22.64 9.39 10.35
C PHE A 230 23.94 9.77 9.63
N ASN A 231 24.53 10.93 9.94
CA ASN A 231 25.78 11.44 9.38
C ASN A 231 25.77 11.60 7.84
N VAL A 232 24.59 11.80 7.23
CA VAL A 232 24.49 12.04 5.79
C VAL A 232 24.93 13.46 5.49
N LYS A 233 25.90 13.62 4.59
CA LYS A 233 26.31 14.95 4.12
C LYS A 233 25.22 15.54 3.22
N ILE A 234 24.74 16.74 3.53
CA ILE A 234 23.65 17.38 2.79
C ILE A 234 24.18 18.56 1.96
N ASN A 235 23.94 18.50 0.65
CA ASN A 235 24.26 19.56 -0.30
C ASN A 235 22.96 20.17 -0.86
N LEU A 236 22.57 21.33 -0.35
CA LEU A 236 21.39 22.07 -0.81
C LEU A 236 21.75 22.96 -2.02
N GLN A 237 21.02 22.78 -3.13
CA GLN A 237 21.21 23.51 -4.40
C GLN A 237 19.91 24.17 -4.88
#